data_AF-A0A357ITQ9-F1
#
_entry.id   AF-A0A357ITQ9-F1
#
_cell.length_a   1.000
_cell.length_b   1.000
_cell.length_c   1.000
_cell.angle_alpha   90.00
_cell.angle_beta   90.00
_cell.angle_gamma   90.00
#
_symmetry.space_group_name_H-M   'P 1'
#
loop_
_entity.id
_entity.type
_entity.pdbx_description
1 polymer ?
#
loop_
_entity_poly.entity_id
_entity_poly.type
_entity_poly.pdbx_seq_one_letter_code
_entity_poly.pdbx_strand_id
1 'polypeptide(L)'
;MARKKQESIPLDDIELLNIHNYPESYPKSVVNQVRNNRIAQKRLEELLRDMPQRGRRKRSEAAFQVDEQALEEMKSDSTPPEQGKGGFFRRGKS
;
A
#
# COMPACT_ATOMS: atom_id res chain seq x y z
N MET A 1 31.61 37.21 -3.79
CA MET A 1 30.42 36.65 -4.49
C MET A 1 29.38 36.27 -3.46
N ALA A 2 28.28 37.04 -3.35
CA ALA A 2 27.21 36.74 -2.41
C ALA A 2 26.44 35.51 -2.92
N ARG A 3 26.44 34.41 -2.16
CA ARG A 3 25.56 33.27 -2.42
C ARG A 3 24.13 33.80 -2.29
N LYS A 4 23.41 33.94 -3.41
CA LYS A 4 21.96 34.16 -3.41
C LYS A 4 21.38 33.14 -2.45
N LYS A 5 20.77 33.61 -1.35
CA LYS A 5 20.03 32.74 -0.45
C LYS A 5 19.02 32.04 -1.35
N GLN A 6 19.21 30.74 -1.59
CA GLN A 6 18.23 29.95 -2.32
C GLN A 6 16.94 30.11 -1.54
N GLU A 7 15.98 30.82 -2.10
CA GLU A 7 14.62 30.85 -1.58
C GLU A 7 14.21 29.39 -1.41
N SER A 8 14.07 28.99 -0.15
CA SER A 8 13.66 27.64 0.18
C SER A 8 12.26 27.48 -0.36
N ILE A 9 12.08 26.61 -1.36
CA ILE A 9 10.74 26.19 -1.78
C ILE A 9 10.05 25.72 -0.50
N PRO A 10 8.88 26.26 -0.14
CA PRO A 10 8.13 25.78 1.01
C PRO A 10 7.68 24.36 0.65
N LEU A 11 8.40 23.36 1.15
CA LEU A 11 8.07 21.95 0.96
C LEU A 11 7.12 21.52 2.07
N ASP A 12 6.02 20.90 1.65
CA ASP A 12 5.06 20.28 2.54
C ASP A 12 5.58 18.93 3.06
N ASP A 13 5.02 18.45 4.18
CA ASP A 13 5.46 17.20 4.82
C ASP A 13 5.32 15.98 3.88
N ILE A 14 4.28 15.94 3.06
CA ILE A 14 4.06 14.90 2.06
C ILE A 14 5.14 14.94 0.98
N GLU A 15 5.47 16.14 0.48
CA GLU A 15 6.51 16.31 -0.55
C GLU A 15 7.88 15.93 0.00
N LEU A 16 8.17 16.31 1.25
CA LEU A 16 9.40 15.95 1.96
C LEU A 16 9.59 14.43 2.03
N LEU A 17 8.52 13.70 2.38
CA LEU A 17 8.49 12.24 2.39
C LEU A 17 8.64 11.63 1.00
N ASN A 18 7.97 12.19 -0.01
CA ASN A 18 8.07 11.69 -1.37
C ASN A 18 9.47 11.89 -1.96
N ILE A 19 10.11 13.03 -1.71
CA ILE A 19 11.50 13.29 -2.10
C ILE A 19 12.44 12.31 -1.42
N HIS A 20 12.19 11.95 -0.16
CA HIS A 20 12.98 10.95 0.56
C HIS A 20 12.79 9.53 0.00
N ASN A 21 11.54 9.11 -0.24
CA ASN A 21 11.20 7.77 -0.69
C ASN A 21 11.53 7.53 -2.18
N TYR A 22 11.42 8.58 -3.01
CA TYR A 22 11.54 8.51 -4.47
C TYR A 22 12.46 9.62 -5.02
N PRO A 23 13.74 9.68 -4.62
CA PRO A 23 14.63 10.78 -5.00
C PRO A 23 14.85 10.90 -6.51
N GLU A 24 14.78 9.79 -7.25
CA GLU A 24 14.93 9.77 -8.72
C GLU A 24 13.77 10.45 -9.46
N SER A 25 12.62 10.65 -8.79
CA SER A 25 11.45 11.32 -9.36
C SER A 25 11.53 12.85 -9.28
N TYR A 26 12.57 13.40 -8.63
CA TYR A 26 12.72 14.83 -8.39
C TYR A 26 14.05 15.37 -8.94
N PRO A 27 14.11 16.66 -9.34
CA PRO A 27 15.36 17.28 -9.76
C PRO A 27 16.44 17.22 -8.67
N LYS A 28 17.68 16.93 -9.07
CA LYS A 28 18.83 16.87 -8.14
C LYS A 28 19.00 18.14 -7.29
N SER A 29 18.64 19.31 -7.82
CA SER A 29 18.64 20.58 -7.08
C SER A 29 17.70 20.55 -5.87
N VAL A 30 16.48 20.03 -6.04
CA VAL A 30 15.46 19.91 -4.99
C VAL A 30 15.89 18.86 -3.95
N VAL A 31 16.37 17.70 -4.42
CA VAL A 31 16.90 16.64 -3.53
C VAL A 31 18.06 17.18 -2.68
N ASN A 32 19.00 17.90 -3.30
CA ASN A 32 20.12 18.51 -2.59
C ASN A 32 19.68 19.62 -1.64
N GLN A 33 18.63 20.37 -1.98
CA GLN A 33 18.07 21.38 -1.09
C GLN A 33 17.48 20.75 0.18
N VAL A 34 16.77 19.63 0.07
CA VAL A 34 16.27 18.87 1.23
C VAL A 34 17.42 18.28 2.05
N ARG A 35 18.44 17.71 1.38
CA ARG A 35 19.61 17.11 2.06
C ARG A 35 20.49 18.14 2.78
N ASN A 36 20.63 19.35 2.23
CA ASN A 36 21.48 20.40 2.78
C ASN A 36 20.74 21.33 3.76
N ASN A 37 19.42 21.22 3.90
CA ASN A 37 18.62 22.04 4.79
C ASN A 37 18.34 21.32 6.12
N ARG A 38 18.91 21.85 7.21
CA ARG A 38 18.78 21.28 8.57
C ARG A 38 17.33 21.21 9.06
N ILE A 39 16.50 22.19 8.70
CA ILE A 39 15.08 22.23 9.12
C ILE A 39 14.30 21.13 8.39
N ALA A 40 14.53 20.99 7.08
CA ALA A 40 13.94 19.94 6.27
C ALA A 40 14.34 18.55 6.78
N GLN A 41 15.62 18.33 7.11
CA GLN A 41 16.09 17.08 7.71
C GLN A 41 15.42 16.77 9.05
N LYS A 42 15.26 17.78 9.93
CA LYS A 42 14.58 17.59 11.22
C LYS A 42 13.10 17.22 11.05
N ARG A 43 12.37 17.92 10.17
CA ARG A 43 10.96 17.57 9.85
C ARG A 43 10.86 16.17 9.27
N LEU A 44 11.78 15.80 8.37
CA LEU A 44 11.82 14.47 7.77
C LEU A 44 12.07 13.39 8.83
N GLU A 45 12.98 13.63 9.78
CA GLU A 45 13.24 12.73 10.90
C GLU A 45 12.01 12.54 11.79
N GLU A 46 11.29 13.63 12.11
CA GLU A 46 10.04 13.57 12.87
C GLU A 46 8.97 12.77 12.12
N LEU A 47 8.77 13.01 10.82
CA LEU A 47 7.82 12.26 9.98
C LEU A 47 8.16 10.77 9.88
N LEU A 48 9.45 10.43 9.81
CA LEU A 48 9.92 9.04 9.73
C LEU A 48 9.87 8.31 11.07
N ARG A 49 9.82 9.03 12.19
CA ARG A 49 9.74 8.44 13.54
C ARG A 49 8.42 7.71 13.77
N ASP A 50 7.32 8.32 13.34
CA ASP A 50 5.97 7.80 13.53
C ASP A 50 5.52 6.88 12.40
N MET A 51 6.24 6.92 11.26
CA MET A 51 6.00 5.96 10.18
C MET A 51 6.56 4.59 10.54
N PRO A 52 5.78 3.51 10.35
CA PRO A 52 6.33 2.17 10.42
C PRO A 52 7.41 2.07 9.35
N GLN A 53 8.68 2.00 9.77
CA GLN A 53 9.81 1.89 8.85
C GLN A 53 9.51 0.75 7.88
N ARG A 54 9.26 1.10 6.61
CA ARG A 54 9.13 0.14 5.50
C ARG A 54 10.50 -0.49 5.25
N GLY A 55 11.01 -1.30 6.18
CA GLY A 55 12.41 -1.71 6.15
C GLY A 55 12.91 -2.73 7.17
N ARG A 56 12.13 -3.09 8.20
CA ARG A 56 12.40 -4.31 9.00
C ARG A 56 11.15 -5.13 9.25
N ARG A 57 10.40 -5.41 8.18
CA ARG A 57 9.73 -6.71 8.14
C ARG A 57 10.84 -7.74 7.96
N LYS A 58 11.33 -8.30 9.09
CA LYS A 58 11.89 -9.65 9.05
C LYS A 58 10.87 -10.49 8.27
N ARG A 59 11.33 -11.35 7.36
CA ARG A 59 10.48 -12.29 6.60
C ARG A 59 9.82 -13.35 7.50
N SER A 60 9.43 -13.00 8.72
CA SER A 60 8.97 -13.93 9.74
C SER A 60 7.99 -13.23 10.68
N GLU A 61 6.84 -12.82 10.16
CA GLU A 61 5.60 -12.90 10.94
C GLU A 61 4.43 -12.81 9.96
N ALA A 62 3.82 -13.96 9.72
CA ALA A 62 2.60 -14.10 8.98
C ALA A 62 1.47 -13.42 9.77
N ALA A 63 1.16 -12.17 9.44
CA ALA A 63 0.02 -11.44 10.02
C ALA A 63 -1.30 -11.85 9.34
N PHE A 64 -1.53 -13.15 9.15
CA PHE A 64 -2.80 -13.69 8.66
C PHE A 64 -2.90 -15.17 9.08
N GLN A 65 -3.15 -15.42 10.37
CA GLN A 65 -3.81 -16.67 10.76
C GLN A 65 -5.29 -16.47 10.43
N VAL A 66 -5.70 -16.95 9.25
CA VAL A 66 -7.11 -17.25 9.00
C VAL A 66 -7.40 -18.48 9.85
N ASP A 67 -8.23 -18.32 10.89
CA ASP A 67 -8.84 -19.48 11.52
C ASP A 67 -9.72 -20.18 10.47
N GLU A 68 -9.18 -21.22 9.83
CA GLU A 68 -9.88 -22.07 8.85
C GLU A 68 -11.17 -22.67 9.44
N GLN A 69 -11.29 -22.75 10.77
CA GLN A 69 -12.45 -23.31 11.46
C GLN A 69 -13.72 -22.44 11.36
N ALA A 70 -13.61 -21.13 11.07
CA ALA A 70 -14.79 -20.27 10.92
C ALA A 70 -15.42 -20.31 9.52
N LEU A 71 -14.71 -20.85 8.51
CA LEU A 71 -15.18 -20.88 7.13
C LEU A 71 -15.94 -22.16 6.74
N GLU A 72 -15.81 -23.23 7.54
CA GLU A 72 -16.50 -24.50 7.30
C GLU A 72 -17.94 -24.50 7.82
N GLU A 73 -18.26 -23.75 8.88
CA GLU A 73 -19.63 -23.69 9.41
C GLU A 73 -20.59 -22.88 8.53
N MET A 74 -20.10 -22.01 7.63
CA MET A 74 -20.97 -21.25 6.71
C MET A 74 -21.38 -22.02 5.44
N LYS A 75 -20.87 -23.23 5.20
CA LYS A 75 -21.25 -24.02 4.01
C LYS A 75 -22.39 -25.02 4.26
N SER A 76 -22.81 -25.23 5.50
CA SER A 76 -23.83 -26.24 5.84
C SER A 76 -25.28 -25.78 5.81
N ASP A 77 -25.57 -24.47 5.74
CA ASP A 77 -26.94 -23.94 5.84
C ASP A 77 -27.42 -23.17 4.60
N SER A 78 -27.17 -23.70 3.41
CA SER A 78 -27.87 -23.23 2.20
C SER A 78 -28.32 -24.38 1.31
N THR A 79 -29.38 -25.06 1.74
CA THR A 79 -30.33 -25.69 0.80
C THR A 79 -31.11 -24.56 0.12
N PRO A 80 -31.27 -24.57 -1.21
CA PRO A 80 -32.04 -25.62 -1.88
C PRO A 80 -31.49 -26.06 -3.25
N PRO A 81 -31.90 -27.23 -3.75
CA PRO A 81 -32.25 -27.27 -5.16
C PRO A 81 -33.65 -27.85 -5.35
N GLU A 82 -34.58 -26.96 -5.65
CA GLU A 82 -35.84 -27.25 -6.33
C GLU A 82 -35.50 -27.70 -7.76
N GLN A 83 -35.29 -29.01 -7.97
CA GLN A 83 -35.15 -29.56 -9.32
C GLN A 83 -36.56 -29.80 -9.90
N GLY A 84 -37.04 -28.77 -10.60
CA GLY A 84 -38.20 -28.84 -11.47
C GLY A 84 -38.03 -29.94 -12.52
N LYS A 85 -38.95 -30.91 -12.49
CA LYS A 85 -39.17 -31.86 -13.59
C LYS A 85 -39.70 -31.09 -14.80
N GLY A 86 -38.91 -31.02 -15.88
CA GLY A 86 -39.35 -30.39 -17.13
C GLY A 86 -38.58 -30.89 -18.35
N GLY A 87 -39.32 -31.37 -19.35
CA GLY A 87 -38.92 -31.38 -20.77
C GLY A 87 -38.18 -32.63 -21.25
N PHE A 88 -38.87 -33.70 -21.65
CA PHE A 88 -39.29 -33.93 -23.04
C PHE A 88 -38.24 -33.58 -24.10
N PHE A 89 -37.38 -34.53 -24.48
CA PHE A 89 -36.94 -34.68 -25.86
C PHE A 89 -36.95 -36.16 -26.28
N ARG A 90 -37.90 -36.45 -27.19
CA ARG A 90 -37.95 -37.65 -28.02
C ARG A 90 -36.65 -37.78 -28.83
N ARG A 91 -36.14 -39.01 -28.98
CA ARG A 91 -35.65 -39.46 -30.29
C ARG A 91 -35.80 -40.97 -30.42
N GLY A 92 -36.77 -41.38 -31.25
CA GLY A 92 -36.94 -42.75 -31.68
C GLY A 92 -36.16 -43.05 -32.95
N LYS A 93 -35.90 -44.35 -33.14
CA LYS A 93 -35.69 -45.12 -34.38
C LYS A 93 -34.66 -44.63 -35.41
N SER A 94 -33.69 -45.49 -35.69
CA SER A 94 -33.81 -46.45 -36.81
C SER A 94 -33.05 -47.73 -36.48
#